data_AF-A0A0C9W5C4-F1
#
_entry.id   AF-A0A0C9W5C4-F1
#
_cell.length_a   1.000
_cell.length_b   1.000
_cell.length_c   1.000
_cell.angle_alpha   90.00
_cell.angle_beta   90.00
_cell.angle_gamma   90.00
#
_symmetry.space_group_name_H-M   'P 1'
#
loop_
_entity.id
_entity.type
_entity.pdbx_description
1 polymer ?
#
loop_
_entity_poly.entity_id
_entity_poly.type
_entity_poly.pdbx_seq_one_letter_code
_entity_poly.pdbx_strand_id
1 'polypeptide(L)'
;HGFFGEYFAHFVPTNDQSCPCGEPLQTREHILAECPIYDDHRETLREASEDLIISDLLGTEEGIKALATFIRQSGAFKKLDQPNHPPDDSEPPSMP
;
A
#
# COMPACT_ATOMS: atom_id res chain seq x y z
N HIS A 1 16.92 6.54 -17.22
CA HIS A 1 16.43 5.22 -16.79
C HIS A 1 15.38 5.44 -15.70
N GLY A 2 14.10 5.49 -16.08
CA GLY A 2 12.98 5.56 -15.16
C GLY A 2 12.36 4.17 -15.04
N PHE A 3 12.24 3.67 -13.82
CA PHE A 3 11.77 2.33 -13.51
C PHE A 3 10.23 2.36 -13.51
N PHE A 4 9.61 1.92 -14.60
CA PHE A 4 8.15 1.93 -14.74
C PHE A 4 7.56 0.66 -14.13
N GLY A 5 6.68 0.82 -13.15
CA GLY A 5 5.98 -0.25 -12.43
C GLY A 5 5.01 -1.10 -13.28
N GLU A 6 4.92 -0.86 -14.59
CA GLU A 6 4.17 -1.73 -15.53
C GLU A 6 4.69 -3.17 -15.55
N TYR A 7 5.91 -3.44 -15.04
CA TYR A 7 6.45 -4.80 -14.94
C TYR A 7 5.89 -5.63 -13.77
N PHE A 8 5.32 -5.03 -12.72
CA PHE A 8 5.00 -5.77 -11.48
C PHE A 8 3.53 -6.19 -11.30
N ALA A 9 2.62 -5.78 -12.20
CA ALA A 9 1.20 -6.10 -12.08
C ALA A 9 0.85 -7.58 -12.39
N HIS A 10 1.78 -8.37 -12.92
CA HIS A 10 1.53 -9.78 -13.30
C HIS A 10 2.17 -10.84 -12.39
N PHE A 11 3.03 -10.51 -11.41
CA PHE A 11 4.00 -11.50 -10.88
C PHE A 11 4.15 -11.66 -9.36
N VAL A 12 3.20 -11.25 -8.50
CA VAL A 12 3.23 -11.65 -7.07
C VAL A 12 1.83 -11.90 -6.49
N PRO A 13 1.28 -13.13 -6.62
CA PRO A 13 -0.03 -13.50 -6.05
C PRO A 13 -0.03 -13.72 -4.53
N THR A 14 1.12 -13.62 -3.86
CA THR A 14 1.32 -14.09 -2.48
C THR A 14 1.38 -12.99 -1.42
N ASN A 15 1.21 -11.72 -1.79
CA ASN A 15 1.07 -10.67 -0.77
C ASN A 15 -0.39 -10.64 -0.32
N ASP A 16 -0.64 -10.93 0.94
CA ASP A 16 -1.94 -10.70 1.57
C ASP A 16 -2.32 -9.22 1.37
N GLN A 17 -3.37 -9.01 0.58
CA GLN A 17 -3.86 -7.70 0.20
C GLN A 17 -4.81 -7.13 1.26
N SER A 18 -5.11 -7.91 2.30
CA SER A 18 -6.00 -7.48 3.38
C SER A 18 -5.33 -6.44 4.26
N CYS A 19 -6.13 -5.48 4.71
CA CYS A 19 -5.78 -4.52 5.72
C CYS A 19 -5.89 -5.17 7.10
N PRO A 20 -4.97 -4.90 8.05
CA PRO A 20 -5.13 -5.33 9.43
C PRO A 20 -6.40 -4.76 10.11
N CYS A 21 -7.03 -3.76 9.50
CA CYS A 21 -8.30 -3.19 9.92
C CYS A 21 -9.52 -4.08 9.56
N GLY A 22 -9.31 -5.16 8.82
CA GLY A 22 -10.35 -6.13 8.42
C GLY A 22 -10.85 -5.97 6.99
N GLU A 23 -10.44 -4.93 6.26
CA GLU A 23 -10.77 -4.78 4.84
C GLU A 23 -10.02 -5.82 3.99
N PRO A 24 -10.68 -6.55 3.09
CA PRO A 24 -10.03 -7.58 2.27
C PRO A 24 -9.04 -7.02 1.24
N LEU A 25 -9.11 -5.72 0.93
CA LEU A 25 -8.27 -5.08 -0.06
C LEU A 25 -7.80 -3.69 0.40
N GLN A 26 -6.49 -3.51 0.50
CA GLN A 26 -5.87 -2.20 0.70
C GLN A 26 -5.86 -1.39 -0.60
N THR A 27 -6.94 -0.66 -0.89
CA THR A 27 -6.98 0.31 -1.99
C THR A 27 -6.39 1.65 -1.56
N ARG A 28 -6.06 2.53 -2.52
CA ARG A 28 -5.59 3.89 -2.20
C ARG A 28 -6.68 4.70 -1.49
N GLU A 29 -7.92 4.57 -1.94
CA GLU A 29 -9.09 5.21 -1.33
C GLU A 29 -9.23 4.76 0.12
N HIS A 30 -9.13 3.45 0.35
CA HIS A 30 -9.19 2.90 1.69
C HIS A 30 -8.10 3.49 2.59
N ILE A 31 -6.83 3.38 2.19
CA ILE A 31 -5.69 3.81 3.03
C ILE A 31 -5.72 5.32 3.32
N LEU A 32 -6.12 6.15 2.34
CA LEU A 32 -6.07 7.61 2.46
C LEU A 32 -7.32 8.21 3.12
N ALA A 33 -8.49 7.59 2.95
CA ALA A 33 -9.77 8.21 3.32
C ALA A 33 -10.68 7.35 4.20
N GLU A 34 -10.40 6.06 4.44
CA GLU A 34 -11.35 5.18 5.16
C GLU A 34 -10.71 4.37 6.28
N CYS A 35 -9.44 3.99 6.13
CA CYS A 35 -8.75 3.07 7.01
C CYS A 35 -8.59 3.65 8.43
N PRO A 36 -9.19 3.02 9.46
CA PRO A 36 -9.13 3.54 10.83
C PRO A 36 -7.72 3.44 11.45
N ILE A 37 -6.86 2.56 10.94
CA ILE A 37 -5.47 2.41 11.41
C ILE A 37 -4.66 3.69 11.18
N TYR A 38 -5.01 4.47 10.15
CA TYR A 38 -4.28 5.66 9.75
C TYR A 38 -5.00 6.95 10.12
N ASP A 39 -6.04 6.91 10.95
CA ASP A 39 -6.84 8.09 11.31
C ASP A 39 -5.99 9.15 12.04
N ASP A 40 -5.11 8.72 12.94
CA ASP A 40 -4.17 9.59 13.67
C ASP A 40 -3.19 10.33 12.75
N HIS A 41 -2.91 9.80 11.56
CA HIS A 41 -2.00 10.41 10.59
C HIS A 41 -2.73 11.22 9.51
N ARG A 42 -4.06 11.19 9.51
CA ARG A 42 -4.91 11.74 8.46
C ARG A 42 -5.06 13.25 8.54
N GLU A 43 -4.79 13.85 9.70
CA GLU A 43 -4.79 15.30 9.86
C GLU A 43 -3.86 15.99 8.84
N THR A 44 -2.67 15.41 8.62
CA THR A 44 -1.72 15.84 7.58
C THR A 44 -2.33 15.88 6.17
N LEU A 45 -3.21 14.92 5.84
CA LEU A 45 -3.90 14.92 4.55
C LEU A 45 -5.04 15.96 4.53
N ARG A 46 -5.72 16.16 5.65
CA ARG A 46 -6.80 17.16 5.79
C ARG A 46 -6.30 18.60 5.65
N GLU A 47 -5.05 18.87 6.05
CA GLU A 47 -4.42 20.17 5.81
C GLU A 47 -4.31 20.52 4.31
N ALA A 48 -4.13 19.51 3.45
CA ALA A 48 -4.06 19.69 2.00
C ALA A 48 -5.43 19.54 1.30
N SER A 49 -6.33 18.71 1.84
CA SER A 49 -7.70 18.54 1.35
C SER A 49 -8.60 18.13 2.51
N GLU A 50 -9.43 19.06 3.01
CA GLU A 50 -10.29 18.85 4.18
C GLU A 50 -11.21 17.64 4.03
N ASP A 51 -11.75 17.46 2.81
CA ASP A 51 -12.62 16.37 2.40
C ASP A 51 -11.88 15.13 1.87
N LEU A 52 -10.54 15.12 1.92
CA LEU A 52 -9.67 14.02 1.47
C LEU A 52 -9.94 13.60 0.01
N ILE A 53 -10.17 14.59 -0.84
CA ILE A 53 -10.41 14.37 -2.27
C ILE A 53 -9.12 13.84 -2.88
N ILE A 54 -9.15 12.57 -3.31
CA ILE A 54 -7.99 11.86 -3.84
C ILE A 54 -7.34 12.61 -5.01
N SER A 55 -8.14 13.24 -5.87
CA SER A 55 -7.64 14.06 -6.97
C SER A 55 -6.85 15.27 -6.51
N ASP A 56 -7.21 15.88 -5.38
CA ASP A 56 -6.49 17.04 -4.84
C ASP A 56 -5.21 16.61 -4.15
N LEU A 57 -5.27 15.51 -3.39
CA LEU A 57 -4.10 14.89 -2.73
C LEU A 57 -3.05 14.41 -3.74
N LEU A 58 -3.45 13.95 -4.93
CA LEU A 58 -2.54 13.44 -5.96
C LEU A 58 -2.24 14.45 -7.07
N GLY A 59 -3.08 15.48 -7.23
CA GLY A 59 -3.04 16.43 -8.35
C GLY A 59 -2.45 17.79 -8.02
N THR A 60 -2.25 18.11 -6.73
CA THR A 60 -1.71 19.39 -6.29
C THR A 60 -0.34 19.22 -5.64
N GLU A 61 0.49 20.26 -5.70
CA GLU A 61 1.82 20.24 -5.05
C GLU A 61 1.70 20.05 -3.53
N GLU A 62 0.75 20.74 -2.90
CA GLU A 62 0.50 20.63 -1.46
C GLU A 62 -0.06 19.26 -1.09
N GLY A 63 -0.98 18.71 -1.89
CA GLY A 63 -1.46 17.33 -1.75
C GLY A 63 -0.33 16.31 -1.80
N ILE A 64 0.58 16.43 -2.78
CA ILE A 64 1.72 15.51 -2.94
C ILE A 64 2.67 15.61 -1.73
N LYS A 65 2.94 16.82 -1.23
CA LYS A 65 3.76 17.01 -0.03
C LYS A 65 3.10 16.40 1.21
N ALA A 66 1.80 16.64 1.40
CA ALA A 66 1.04 16.05 2.50
C ALA A 66 1.03 14.52 2.42
N LEU A 67 0.81 13.95 1.24
CA LEU A 67 0.86 12.51 1.02
C LEU A 67 2.25 11.93 1.31
N ALA A 68 3.32 12.60 0.88
CA ALA A 68 4.68 12.15 1.19
C ALA A 68 4.95 12.14 2.70
N THR A 69 4.46 13.14 3.44
CA THR A 69 4.55 13.20 4.90
C THR A 69 3.71 12.10 5.55
N PHE A 70 2.47 11.90 5.10
CA PHE A 70 1.59 10.83 5.54
C PHE A 70 2.26 9.46 5.40
N ILE A 71 2.81 9.12 4.23
CA ILE A 71 3.48 7.83 4.00
C ILE A 71 4.69 7.66 4.94
N ARG A 72 5.46 8.72 5.18
CA ARG A 72 6.62 8.67 6.08
C ARG A 72 6.22 8.43 7.54
N GLN A 73 5.15 9.08 8.00
CA GLN A 73 4.67 8.99 9.39
C GLN A 73 3.93 7.68 9.65
N SER A 74 2.98 7.34 8.78
CA SER A 74 2.12 6.16 8.93
C SER A 74 2.83 4.84 8.60
N GLY A 75 3.86 4.89 7.76
CA GLY A 75 4.43 3.68 7.17
C GLY A 75 3.45 2.92 6.25
N ALA A 76 2.35 3.56 5.84
CA ALA A 76 1.42 3.00 4.86
C ALA A 76 2.15 2.62 3.57
N PHE A 77 1.62 1.62 2.86
CA PHE A 77 2.20 1.06 1.63
C PHE A 77 3.58 0.38 1.80
N LYS A 78 4.10 0.23 3.01
CA LYS A 78 5.25 -0.67 3.25
C LYS A 78 4.78 -2.11 3.12
N LYS A 79 5.54 -2.91 2.38
CA LYS A 79 5.37 -4.36 2.37
C LYS A 79 5.53 -4.85 3.81
N LEU A 80 4.43 -5.27 4.43
CA LEU A 80 4.52 -6.03 5.67
C LEU A 80 5.26 -7.32 5.29
N ASP A 81 6.50 -7.48 5.77
CA ASP A 81 7.21 -8.75 5.65
C ASP A 81 6.35 -9.82 6.32
N GLN A 82 5.64 -10.60 5.52
CA GLN A 82 5.06 -11.84 6.01
C GLN A 82 6.22 -12.77 6.38
N PRO A 83 6.22 -13.40 7.56
CA PRO A 83 7.23 -14.38 7.89
C PRO A 83 7.17 -15.52 6.87
N ASN A 84 8.30 -15.72 6.21
CA ASN A 84 8.60 -16.74 5.21
C ASN A 84 7.69 -17.97 5.26
N HIS A 85 7.01 -18.24 4.15
CA HIS A 85 6.58 -19.60 3.84
C HIS A 85 7.82 -20.52 3.92
N PRO A 86 7.77 -21.63 4.69
CA PRO A 86 8.89 -22.56 4.71
C PRO A 86 9.12 -23.11 3.29
N PRO A 87 10.37 -23.50 2.95
CA PRO A 87 10.68 -24.01 1.63
C PRO A 87 9.79 -25.22 1.33
N ASP A 88 9.14 -25.17 0.18
CA ASP A 88 8.37 -26.27 -0.39
C ASP A 88 9.35 -27.41 -0.74
N ASP A 89 9.41 -28.43 0.12
CA ASP A 89 10.18 -29.67 -0.07
C ASP A 89 9.55 -30.58 -1.14
N SER A 90 9.12 -30.01 -2.26
CA SER A 90 8.68 -30.77 -3.43
C SER A 90 9.90 -31.20 -4.24
N GLU A 91 10.48 -32.34 -3.86
CA GLU A 91 11.47 -33.09 -4.63
C GLU A 91 10.96 -33.30 -6.08
N PRO A 92 11.68 -32.90 -7.14
CA PRO A 92 11.20 -33.09 -8.49
C PRO A 92 11.16 -34.59 -8.82
N PRO A 93 10.13 -35.07 -9.55
CA PRO A 93 10.05 -36.49 -9.89
C PRO A 93 11.25 -36.90 -10.73
N SER A 94 11.99 -37.91 -10.23
CA SER A 94 13.03 -38.60 -10.98
C SER A 94 12.38 -39.29 -12.18
N MET A 95 12.66 -38.80 -13.39
CA MET A 95 12.23 -39.50 -14.61
C MET A 95 13.24 -40.60 -14.97
N PRO A 96 12.76 -41.79 -15.40
CA PRO A 96 13.61 -42.92 -15.80
C PRO A 96 14.33 -42.72 -17.13
#